data_AF-A0A2R6NSN6-F1
#
_entry.id   AF-A0A2R6NSN6-F1
#
_cell.length_a   1.000
_cell.length_b   1.000
_cell.length_c   1.000
_cell.angle_alpha   90.00
_cell.angle_beta   90.00
_cell.angle_gamma   90.00
#
_symmetry.space_group_name_H-M   'P 1'
#
loop_
_entity.id
_entity.type
_entity.pdbx_description
1 polymer ?
#
loop_
_entity_poly.entity_id
_entity_poly.type
_entity_poly.pdbx_seq_one_letter_code
_entity_poly.pdbx_strand_id
1 'polypeptide(L)'
;MAQLRTPFSPTPCDIADGATAPAIVTRDGSYTWVPLIRCIAGFPVELFESAVAQLIHHPEYNSTLILRSETIFETTEEPDIPSSIPALHGLRPTRVVHRKLLPRRPGRDTSLEQYCTLFTASADADGIPSVLLLTPIVTPESPLPYYHPRVSHLAFRILAGDPPMLQIEVVPLPDTPLDMGSRLYRTCLSLLETLHRYGWGAMVNYKKRVVHDCIVPREVYQDLYLVMRERHKHIVNEWKEVTDPLKHVFEVCHICFYRIVID
;
A
#
# COMPACT_ATOMS: atom_id res chain seq x y z
N MET A 1 -32.02 -8.25 3.95
CA MET A 1 -31.27 -8.77 5.11
C MET A 1 -29.97 -7.98 5.21
N ALA A 2 -29.60 -7.48 6.39
CA ALA A 2 -28.31 -6.82 6.56
C ALA A 2 -27.20 -7.87 6.40
N GLN A 3 -26.31 -7.71 5.43
CA GLN A 3 -25.14 -8.57 5.29
C GLN A 3 -24.25 -8.37 6.53
N LEU A 4 -23.95 -9.47 7.23
CA LEU A 4 -23.07 -9.47 8.40
C LEU A 4 -21.61 -9.48 7.95
N ARG A 5 -20.79 -8.66 8.59
CA ARG A 5 -19.35 -8.59 8.32
C ARG A 5 -18.66 -9.84 8.84
N THR A 6 -17.98 -10.56 7.95
CA THR A 6 -17.09 -11.66 8.34
C THR A 6 -16.03 -11.13 9.31
N PRO A 7 -15.81 -11.78 10.47
CA PRO A 7 -14.79 -11.34 11.41
C PRO A 7 -13.40 -11.48 10.77
N PHE A 8 -12.53 -10.52 11.05
CA PHE A 8 -11.14 -10.60 10.64
C PHE A 8 -10.40 -11.61 11.53
N SER A 9 -10.17 -12.80 10.99
CA SER A 9 -9.49 -13.90 11.68
C SER A 9 -8.25 -14.33 10.88
N PRO A 10 -7.13 -13.61 11.02
CA PRO A 10 -5.91 -13.94 10.30
C PRO A 10 -5.20 -15.15 10.90
N THR A 11 -4.57 -15.95 10.05
CA THR A 11 -3.75 -17.10 10.42
C THR A 11 -2.42 -17.04 9.68
N PRO A 12 -1.30 -17.46 10.32
CA PRO A 12 -0.04 -17.64 9.61
C PRO A 12 -0.19 -18.67 8.48
N CYS A 13 0.59 -18.51 7.42
CA CYS A 13 0.70 -19.55 6.40
C CYS A 13 1.77 -20.56 6.86
N ASP A 14 1.36 -21.72 7.37
CA ASP A 14 2.31 -22.79 7.70
C ASP A 14 2.79 -23.53 6.44
N ILE A 15 4.09 -23.80 6.37
CA ILE A 15 4.72 -24.59 5.30
C ILE A 15 4.27 -26.07 5.35
N ALA A 16 3.83 -26.54 6.53
CA ALA A 16 3.53 -27.95 6.80
C ALA A 16 2.06 -28.35 6.56
N ASP A 17 1.12 -27.39 6.52
CA ASP A 17 -0.30 -27.69 6.30
C ASP A 17 -0.57 -27.81 4.80
N GLY A 18 -0.73 -29.05 4.34
CA GLY A 18 -1.05 -29.44 2.95
C GLY A 18 -2.38 -28.91 2.39
N ALA A 19 -3.00 -27.92 3.05
CA ALA A 19 -4.20 -27.20 2.61
C ALA A 19 -3.89 -25.80 2.04
N THR A 20 -2.62 -25.42 1.91
CA THR A 20 -2.23 -24.09 1.43
C THR A 20 -2.13 -24.08 -0.10
N ALA A 21 -2.77 -23.11 -0.75
CA ALA A 21 -2.62 -22.91 -2.19
C ALA A 21 -1.13 -22.76 -2.56
N PRO A 22 -0.70 -23.21 -3.75
CA PRO A 22 0.69 -23.09 -4.15
C PRO A 22 1.13 -21.63 -4.11
N ALA A 23 2.32 -21.40 -3.55
CA ALA A 23 2.95 -20.09 -3.52
C ALA A 23 3.11 -19.54 -4.94
N ILE A 24 3.27 -18.22 -5.05
CA ILE A 24 3.63 -17.59 -6.31
C ILE A 24 4.96 -18.18 -6.79
N VAL A 25 5.04 -18.46 -8.08
CA VAL A 25 6.26 -18.94 -8.73
C VAL A 25 6.63 -17.94 -9.82
N THR A 26 7.85 -17.42 -9.76
CA THR A 26 8.41 -16.63 -10.86
C THR A 26 8.83 -17.57 -11.99
N ARG A 27 8.54 -17.23 -13.26
CA ARG A 27 8.75 -18.14 -14.41
C ARG A 27 10.21 -18.58 -14.58
N ASP A 28 11.15 -17.71 -14.23
CA ASP A 28 12.59 -17.97 -14.29
C ASP A 28 13.17 -18.55 -12.97
N GLY A 29 12.34 -18.71 -11.95
CA GLY A 29 12.77 -19.16 -10.62
C GLY A 29 13.65 -18.16 -9.86
N SER A 30 13.72 -16.89 -10.28
CA SER A 30 14.61 -15.87 -9.70
C SER A 30 14.29 -15.49 -8.25
N TYR A 31 13.07 -15.73 -7.79
CA TYR A 31 12.63 -15.34 -6.46
C TYR A 31 12.01 -16.50 -5.68
N THR A 32 12.34 -16.56 -4.40
CA THR A 32 11.70 -17.45 -3.43
C THR A 32 10.58 -16.69 -2.72
N TRP A 33 9.34 -17.02 -3.08
CA TRP A 33 8.15 -16.46 -2.45
C TRP A 33 7.85 -17.15 -1.12
N VAL A 34 7.55 -16.35 -0.11
CA VAL A 34 7.16 -16.83 1.22
C VAL A 34 5.74 -16.34 1.54
N PRO A 35 4.75 -17.24 1.56
CA PRO A 35 3.45 -16.93 2.14
C PRO A 35 3.59 -16.64 3.64
N LEU A 36 3.10 -15.50 4.10
CA LEU A 36 3.24 -15.09 5.51
C LEU A 36 1.95 -15.21 6.28
N ILE A 37 0.86 -14.66 5.74
CA ILE A 37 -0.40 -14.50 6.48
C ILE A 37 -1.60 -14.58 5.53
N ARG A 38 -2.69 -15.17 6.03
CA ARG A 38 -3.95 -15.32 5.29
C ARG A 38 -5.17 -15.11 6.17
N CYS A 39 -6.32 -14.79 5.57
CA CYS A 39 -7.62 -14.80 6.24
C CYS A 39 -8.73 -15.09 5.22
N ILE A 40 -9.92 -15.44 5.69
CA ILE A 40 -11.12 -15.46 4.83
C ILE A 40 -11.36 -14.03 4.30
N ALA A 41 -11.65 -13.89 3.01
CA ALA A 41 -11.85 -12.59 2.38
C ALA A 41 -13.14 -11.91 2.86
N GLY A 42 -14.24 -12.67 2.97
CA GLY A 42 -15.55 -12.12 3.34
C GLY A 42 -16.18 -11.24 2.24
N PHE A 43 -15.66 -11.30 1.01
CA PHE A 43 -16.21 -10.66 -0.19
C PHE A 43 -15.83 -11.48 -1.45
N PRO A 44 -16.59 -11.35 -2.55
CA PRO A 44 -16.33 -12.04 -3.82
C PRO A 44 -15.03 -11.59 -4.53
N VAL A 45 -14.45 -12.45 -5.38
CA VAL A 45 -13.18 -12.20 -6.08
C VAL A 45 -13.24 -10.94 -6.97
N GLU A 46 -14.42 -10.65 -7.52
CA GLU A 46 -14.69 -9.51 -8.41
C GLU A 46 -14.48 -8.15 -7.72
N LEU A 47 -14.55 -8.11 -6.39
CA LEU A 47 -14.32 -6.89 -5.61
C LEU A 47 -12.85 -6.69 -5.21
N PHE A 48 -11.97 -7.63 -5.54
CA PHE A 48 -10.56 -7.57 -5.18
C PHE A 48 -9.87 -6.35 -5.78
N GLU A 49 -10.04 -6.08 -7.08
CA GLU A 49 -9.45 -4.91 -7.74
C GLU A 49 -9.87 -3.61 -7.06
N SER A 50 -11.17 -3.46 -6.77
CA SER A 50 -11.70 -2.28 -6.06
C SER A 50 -11.09 -2.11 -4.67
N ALA A 51 -10.88 -3.22 -3.96
CA ALA A 51 -10.28 -3.22 -2.62
C ALA A 51 -8.79 -2.83 -2.67
N VAL A 52 -8.02 -3.38 -3.60
CA VAL A 52 -6.58 -3.09 -3.71
C VAL A 52 -6.31 -1.73 -4.34
N ALA A 53 -7.22 -1.17 -5.15
CA ALA A 53 -7.11 0.20 -5.67
C ALA A 53 -6.95 1.23 -4.54
N GLN A 54 -7.62 1.02 -3.39
CA GLN A 54 -7.44 1.87 -2.21
C GLN A 54 -6.03 1.77 -1.62
N LEU A 55 -5.39 0.58 -1.65
CA LEU A 55 -3.99 0.41 -1.24
C LEU A 55 -3.01 1.09 -2.21
N ILE A 56 -3.35 1.11 -3.51
CA ILE A 56 -2.53 1.71 -4.57
C ILE A 56 -2.57 3.24 -4.48
N HIS A 57 -3.75 3.85 -4.31
CA HIS A 57 -3.92 5.30 -4.38
C HIS A 57 -3.95 6.02 -3.03
N HIS A 58 -4.18 5.31 -1.93
CA HIS A 58 -4.25 5.88 -0.58
C HIS A 58 -3.35 5.18 0.45
N PRO A 59 -2.04 5.04 0.16
CA PRO A 59 -1.11 4.36 1.08
C PRO A 59 -0.94 5.06 2.44
N GLU A 60 -1.30 6.34 2.56
CA GLU A 60 -1.29 7.10 3.82
C GLU A 60 -2.24 6.54 4.89
N TYR A 61 -3.24 5.75 4.50
CA TYR A 61 -4.12 5.05 5.44
C TYR A 61 -3.46 3.80 6.04
N ASN A 62 -2.40 3.29 5.41
CA ASN A 62 -1.68 2.08 5.81
C ASN A 62 -0.40 2.39 6.59
N SER A 63 0.10 3.62 6.50
CA SER A 63 1.31 4.05 7.21
C SER A 63 1.26 5.54 7.52
N THR A 64 1.39 5.87 8.80
CA THR A 64 1.47 7.25 9.28
C THR A 64 2.74 7.98 8.80
N LEU A 65 3.69 7.27 8.21
CA LEU A 65 4.93 7.85 7.68
C LEU A 65 4.79 8.29 6.21
N ILE A 66 3.75 7.83 5.51
CA ILE A 66 3.45 8.20 4.12
C ILE A 66 2.49 9.39 4.13
N LEU A 67 2.79 10.40 3.31
CA LEU A 67 1.97 11.60 3.11
C LEU A 67 0.87 11.37 2.07
N ARG A 68 1.26 10.82 0.91
CA ARG A 68 0.40 10.42 -0.21
C ARG A 68 1.20 9.57 -1.21
N SER A 69 0.51 8.98 -2.18
CA SER A 69 1.11 8.53 -3.44
C SER A 69 0.80 9.49 -4.57
N GLU A 70 1.72 9.62 -5.51
CA GLU A 70 1.51 10.26 -6.80
C GLU A 70 1.60 9.21 -7.90
N THR A 71 0.65 9.20 -8.83
CA THR A 71 0.75 8.36 -10.02
C THR A 71 1.65 9.05 -11.04
N ILE A 72 2.71 8.36 -11.46
CA ILE A 72 3.62 8.82 -12.52
C ILE A 72 3.03 8.44 -13.87
N PHE A 73 2.68 7.16 -14.04
CA PHE A 73 1.97 6.68 -15.23
C PHE A 73 1.13 5.45 -14.89
N GLU A 74 0.21 5.13 -15.79
CA GLU A 74 -0.61 3.93 -15.76
C GLU A 74 -0.69 3.35 -17.17
N THR A 75 -0.54 2.03 -17.28
CA THR A 75 -0.67 1.32 -18.56
C THR A 75 -1.39 -0.02 -18.38
N THR A 76 -2.11 -0.42 -19.42
CA THR A 76 -2.73 -1.74 -19.58
C THR A 76 -2.09 -2.53 -20.73
N GLU A 77 -1.15 -1.92 -21.45
CA GLU A 77 -0.53 -2.47 -22.65
C GLU A 77 0.71 -3.29 -22.28
N GLU A 78 0.77 -4.56 -22.69
CA GLU A 78 1.90 -5.45 -22.41
C GLU A 78 3.29 -4.91 -22.81
N PRO A 79 3.46 -4.21 -23.97
CA PRO A 79 4.76 -3.67 -24.38
C PRO A 79 5.35 -2.64 -23.41
N ASP A 80 4.50 -1.96 -22.64
CA ASP A 80 4.90 -0.90 -21.72
C ASP A 80 5.23 -1.42 -20.32
N ILE A 81 5.14 -2.74 -20.09
CA ILE A 81 5.39 -3.36 -18.80
C ILE A 81 6.90 -3.41 -18.53
N PRO A 82 7.40 -2.74 -17.47
CA PRO A 82 8.82 -2.76 -17.12
C PRO A 82 9.38 -4.16 -16.89
N SER A 83 10.56 -4.44 -17.43
CA SER A 83 11.27 -5.72 -17.26
C SER A 83 11.69 -6.03 -15.83
N SER A 84 11.71 -5.03 -14.94
CA SER A 84 11.95 -5.21 -13.51
C SER A 84 10.79 -5.90 -12.79
N ILE A 85 9.59 -5.95 -13.39
CA ILE A 85 8.44 -6.65 -12.83
C ILE A 85 8.59 -8.14 -13.16
N PRO A 86 8.61 -9.04 -12.17
CA PRO A 86 8.78 -10.47 -12.41
C PRO A 86 7.61 -11.06 -13.19
N ALA A 87 7.93 -11.88 -14.20
CA ALA A 87 6.93 -12.70 -14.88
C ALA A 87 6.50 -13.86 -13.97
N LEU A 88 5.22 -13.91 -13.62
CA LEU A 88 4.67 -14.93 -12.72
C LEU A 88 4.11 -16.12 -13.53
N HIS A 89 4.30 -17.33 -13.03
CA HIS A 89 3.84 -18.57 -13.67
C HIS A 89 2.31 -18.67 -13.60
N GLY A 90 1.66 -18.96 -14.74
CA GLY A 90 0.20 -19.10 -14.82
C GLY A 90 -0.59 -17.79 -14.66
N LEU A 91 0.09 -16.65 -14.58
CA LEU A 91 -0.51 -15.33 -14.44
C LEU A 91 -0.06 -14.41 -15.59
N ARG A 92 -0.95 -13.50 -15.99
CA ARG A 92 -0.65 -12.41 -16.93
C ARG A 92 -0.96 -11.05 -16.27
N PRO A 93 -0.12 -10.03 -16.45
CA PRO A 93 -0.41 -8.69 -15.96
C PRO A 93 -1.57 -8.07 -16.76
N THR A 94 -2.43 -7.32 -16.10
CA THR A 94 -3.57 -6.64 -16.73
C THR A 94 -3.50 -5.13 -16.61
N ARG A 95 -2.83 -4.62 -15.57
CA ARG A 95 -2.70 -3.19 -15.30
C ARG A 95 -1.45 -2.93 -14.48
N VAL A 96 -0.70 -1.90 -14.85
CA VAL A 96 0.48 -1.42 -14.12
C VAL A 96 0.26 0.04 -13.76
N VAL A 97 0.32 0.35 -12.47
CA VAL A 97 0.38 1.73 -11.97
C VAL A 97 1.79 1.98 -11.46
N HIS A 98 2.52 2.89 -12.10
CA HIS A 98 3.77 3.39 -11.55
C HIS A 98 3.48 4.56 -10.62
N ARG A 99 3.82 4.41 -9.34
CA ARG A 99 3.59 5.44 -8.33
C ARG A 99 4.87 5.87 -7.62
N LYS A 100 4.84 7.09 -7.07
CA LYS A 100 5.81 7.63 -6.13
C LYS A 100 5.18 7.80 -4.76
N LEU A 101 5.74 7.12 -3.76
CA LEU A 101 5.37 7.31 -2.36
C LEU A 101 6.09 8.53 -1.80
N LEU A 102 5.34 9.51 -1.33
CA LEU A 102 5.89 10.70 -0.70
C LEU A 102 5.88 10.55 0.83
N PRO A 103 7.02 10.73 1.51
CA PRO A 103 7.10 10.65 2.96
C PRO A 103 6.54 11.91 3.62
N ARG A 104 5.99 11.78 4.82
CA ARG A 104 5.58 12.94 5.64
C ARG A 104 6.75 13.80 6.09
N ARG A 105 7.96 13.23 6.14
CA ARG A 105 9.20 13.90 6.57
C ARG A 105 10.33 13.65 5.54
N PRO A 106 10.36 14.40 4.43
CA PRO A 106 11.37 14.22 3.37
C PRO A 106 12.82 14.35 3.84
N GLY A 107 13.10 15.14 4.88
CA GLY A 107 14.43 15.24 5.47
C GLY A 107 14.87 14.02 6.29
N ARG A 108 13.98 13.06 6.54
CA ARG A 108 14.27 11.82 7.30
C ARG A 108 14.15 10.56 6.44
N ASP A 109 13.15 10.53 5.59
CA ASP A 109 12.82 9.39 4.74
C ASP A 109 12.79 9.88 3.28
N THR A 110 13.32 9.08 2.35
CA THR A 110 13.27 9.39 0.91
C THR A 110 11.93 8.98 0.30
N SER A 111 11.59 9.56 -0.86
CA SER A 111 10.49 9.04 -1.68
C SER A 111 10.86 7.69 -2.28
N LEU A 112 9.88 6.82 -2.48
CA LEU A 112 10.06 5.52 -3.11
C LEU A 112 9.16 5.40 -4.34
N GLU A 113 9.77 5.13 -5.49
CA GLU A 113 9.03 4.75 -6.70
C GLU A 113 8.75 3.24 -6.67
N GLN A 114 7.57 2.85 -7.15
CA GLN A 114 7.08 1.48 -7.05
C GLN A 114 6.08 1.19 -8.16
N TYR A 115 6.22 0.01 -8.75
CA TYR A 115 5.20 -0.55 -9.63
C TYR A 115 4.15 -1.31 -8.82
N CYS A 116 2.89 -1.02 -9.09
CA CYS A 116 1.72 -1.74 -8.60
C CYS A 116 1.11 -2.49 -9.78
N THR A 117 1.34 -3.79 -9.87
CA THR A 117 0.91 -4.60 -11.01
C THR A 117 -0.23 -5.53 -10.61
N LEU A 118 -1.36 -5.40 -11.29
CA LEU A 118 -2.47 -6.34 -11.18
C LEU A 118 -2.25 -7.50 -12.14
N PHE A 119 -2.48 -8.72 -11.65
CA PHE A 119 -2.45 -9.93 -12.47
C PHE A 119 -3.77 -10.68 -12.37
N THR A 120 -4.11 -11.33 -13.48
CA THR A 120 -5.17 -12.34 -13.57
C THR A 120 -4.57 -13.69 -13.96
N ALA A 121 -5.31 -14.77 -13.74
CA ALA A 121 -4.91 -16.09 -14.20
C ALA A 121 -4.88 -16.12 -15.74
N SER A 122 -3.83 -16.68 -16.33
CA SER A 122 -3.68 -16.71 -17.79
C SER A 122 -4.83 -17.43 -18.49
N ALA A 123 -5.47 -18.39 -17.83
CA ALA A 123 -6.63 -19.13 -18.31
C ALA A 123 -7.99 -18.42 -18.05
N ASP A 124 -8.00 -17.35 -17.25
CA ASP A 124 -9.23 -16.61 -16.95
C ASP A 124 -9.58 -15.68 -18.12
N ALA A 125 -10.73 -15.95 -18.74
CA ALA A 125 -11.24 -15.19 -19.89
C ALA A 125 -11.86 -13.85 -19.46
N ASP A 126 -12.43 -13.79 -18.25
CA ASP A 126 -13.06 -12.58 -17.72
C ASP A 126 -11.99 -11.56 -17.27
N GLY A 127 -10.75 -12.02 -17.10
CA GLY A 127 -9.60 -11.17 -16.80
C GLY A 127 -9.65 -10.55 -15.42
N ILE A 128 -10.36 -11.16 -14.48
CA ILE A 128 -10.58 -10.62 -13.14
C ILE A 128 -9.24 -10.64 -12.39
N PRO A 129 -8.74 -9.49 -11.88
CA PRO A 129 -7.51 -9.49 -11.12
C PRO A 129 -7.64 -10.29 -9.83
N SER A 130 -6.67 -11.18 -9.59
CA SER A 130 -6.58 -11.99 -8.37
C SER A 130 -5.29 -11.76 -7.59
N VAL A 131 -4.34 -11.01 -8.14
CA VAL A 131 -3.07 -10.67 -7.50
C VAL A 131 -2.74 -9.19 -7.71
N LEU A 132 -2.36 -8.51 -6.64
CA LEU A 132 -1.63 -7.23 -6.70
C LEU A 132 -0.18 -7.49 -6.28
N LEU A 133 0.75 -7.16 -7.15
CA LEU A 133 2.18 -7.19 -6.89
C LEU A 133 2.72 -5.77 -6.69
N LEU A 134 3.39 -5.52 -5.58
CA LEU A 134 4.13 -4.29 -5.31
C LEU A 134 5.63 -4.53 -5.50
N THR A 135 6.22 -3.86 -6.48
CA THR A 135 7.64 -3.96 -6.86
C THR A 135 8.32 -2.61 -6.64
N PRO A 136 8.96 -2.37 -5.47
CA PRO A 136 9.75 -1.16 -5.23
C PRO A 136 10.91 -1.02 -6.23
N ILE A 137 11.13 0.19 -6.73
CA ILE A 137 12.27 0.54 -7.59
C ILE A 137 13.38 1.04 -6.67
N VAL A 138 14.45 0.26 -6.59
CA VAL A 138 15.57 0.51 -5.67
C VAL A 138 16.85 0.65 -6.49
N THR A 139 17.59 1.72 -6.24
CA THR A 139 18.94 1.91 -6.78
C THR A 139 19.92 2.10 -5.60
N PRO A 140 21.24 1.97 -5.81
CA PRO A 140 22.22 2.26 -4.77
C PRO A 140 22.08 3.66 -4.15
N GLU A 141 21.64 4.63 -4.94
CA GLU A 141 21.42 6.03 -4.53
C GLU A 141 20.08 6.24 -3.82
N SER A 142 19.11 5.34 -4.02
CA SER A 142 17.77 5.41 -3.43
C SER A 142 17.37 4.06 -2.82
N PRO A 143 17.95 3.70 -1.66
CA PRO A 143 17.62 2.48 -0.95
C PRO A 143 16.17 2.51 -0.41
N LEU A 144 15.68 1.35 0.04
CA LEU A 144 14.36 1.27 0.66
C LEU A 144 14.27 2.19 1.89
N PRO A 145 13.27 3.08 1.95
CA PRO A 145 13.08 3.97 3.08
C PRO A 145 12.53 3.22 4.29
N TYR A 146 12.68 3.80 5.49
CA TYR A 146 12.31 3.12 6.73
C TYR A 146 10.83 2.71 6.78
N TYR A 147 9.94 3.48 6.16
CA TYR A 147 8.50 3.20 6.17
C TYR A 147 8.09 2.00 5.29
N HIS A 148 8.97 1.50 4.43
CA HIS A 148 8.71 0.34 3.58
C HIS A 148 9.21 -0.96 4.25
N PRO A 149 8.49 -2.09 4.16
CA PRO A 149 9.01 -3.38 4.62
C PRO A 149 10.30 -3.79 3.87
N ARG A 150 11.19 -4.57 4.51
CA ARG A 150 12.44 -5.07 3.90
C ARG A 150 12.19 -6.25 2.96
N VAL A 151 11.51 -5.98 1.85
CA VAL A 151 11.16 -6.98 0.82
C VAL A 151 11.49 -6.41 -0.55
N SER A 152 11.90 -7.26 -1.49
CA SER A 152 12.02 -6.87 -2.90
C SER A 152 10.67 -6.90 -3.60
N HIS A 153 9.72 -7.72 -3.11
CA HIS A 153 8.37 -7.81 -3.63
C HIS A 153 7.36 -8.12 -2.52
N LEU A 154 6.17 -7.55 -2.61
CA LEU A 154 5.04 -7.81 -1.72
C LEU A 154 3.80 -8.08 -2.58
N ALA A 155 3.22 -9.26 -2.46
CA ALA A 155 2.04 -9.67 -3.20
C ALA A 155 0.83 -9.83 -2.28
N PHE A 156 -0.30 -9.28 -2.70
CA PHE A 156 -1.62 -9.56 -2.17
C PHE A 156 -2.33 -10.48 -3.14
N ARG A 157 -2.91 -11.57 -2.67
CA ARG A 157 -3.68 -12.51 -3.49
C ARG A 157 -5.06 -12.69 -2.91
N ILE A 158 -6.04 -12.88 -3.79
CA ILE A 158 -7.30 -13.54 -3.46
C ILE A 158 -7.32 -14.91 -4.13
N LEU A 159 -7.56 -15.93 -3.33
CA LEU A 159 -7.63 -17.31 -3.76
C LEU A 159 -9.11 -17.68 -3.87
N ALA A 160 -9.50 -18.11 -5.08
CA ALA A 160 -10.84 -18.64 -5.30
C ALA A 160 -11.05 -19.91 -4.45
N GLY A 161 -12.22 -20.01 -3.84
CA GLY A 161 -12.61 -21.07 -2.92
C GLY A 161 -13.97 -20.74 -2.31
N ASP A 162 -14.53 -21.67 -1.54
CA ASP A 162 -15.75 -21.44 -0.79
C ASP A 162 -15.48 -21.67 0.72
N PRO A 163 -15.18 -20.61 1.50
CA PRO A 163 -15.14 -19.20 1.12
C PRO A 163 -13.80 -18.76 0.48
N PRO A 164 -13.75 -17.62 -0.26
CA PRO A 164 -12.51 -17.08 -0.80
C PRO A 164 -11.53 -16.66 0.30
N MET A 165 -10.23 -16.74 0.04
CA MET A 165 -9.18 -16.37 1.00
C MET A 165 -8.28 -15.25 0.49
N LEU A 166 -7.94 -14.31 1.37
CA LEU A 166 -6.86 -13.35 1.16
C LEU A 166 -5.55 -13.92 1.68
N GLN A 167 -4.46 -13.71 0.94
CA GLN A 167 -3.12 -14.12 1.32
C GLN A 167 -2.10 -13.04 0.97
N ILE A 168 -1.12 -12.83 1.85
CA ILE A 168 0.05 -12.00 1.56
C ILE A 168 1.28 -12.89 1.43
N GLU A 169 2.01 -12.70 0.34
CA GLU A 169 3.29 -13.36 0.07
C GLU A 169 4.37 -12.31 -0.13
N VAL A 170 5.59 -12.62 0.27
CA VAL A 170 6.73 -11.70 0.17
C VAL A 170 7.93 -12.38 -0.47
N VAL A 171 8.78 -11.56 -1.07
CA VAL A 171 10.17 -11.93 -1.36
C VAL A 171 11.04 -11.11 -0.39
N PRO A 172 11.46 -11.69 0.74
CA PRO A 172 12.20 -10.95 1.76
C PRO A 172 13.63 -10.63 1.29
N LEU A 173 14.15 -9.47 1.70
CA LEU A 173 15.57 -9.19 1.55
C LEU A 173 16.40 -10.06 2.52
N PRO A 174 17.71 -10.25 2.25
CA PRO A 174 18.59 -10.97 3.17
C PRO A 174 18.50 -10.48 4.62
N ASP A 175 18.55 -11.42 5.56
CA ASP A 175 18.49 -11.17 7.01
C ASP A 175 17.21 -10.48 7.47
N THR A 176 16.09 -10.65 6.75
CA THR A 176 14.78 -10.13 7.19
C THR A 176 14.08 -11.15 8.08
N PRO A 177 13.81 -10.84 9.36
CA PRO A 177 13.10 -11.75 10.25
C PRO A 177 11.67 -12.00 9.77
N LEU A 178 11.26 -13.27 9.76
CA LEU A 178 9.94 -13.73 9.30
C LEU A 178 9.04 -14.23 10.43
N ASP A 179 9.54 -14.22 11.67
CA ASP A 179 8.78 -14.66 12.83
C ASP A 179 7.55 -13.77 13.07
N MET A 180 6.58 -14.31 13.82
CA MET A 180 5.33 -13.63 14.16
C MET A 180 5.51 -12.28 14.89
N GLY A 181 6.62 -12.11 15.62
CA GLY A 181 6.96 -10.86 16.31
C GLY A 181 7.69 -9.85 15.44
N SER A 182 8.14 -10.26 14.25
CA SER A 182 8.90 -9.44 13.33
C SER A 182 8.13 -8.18 12.92
N ARG A 183 8.89 -7.15 12.55
CA ARG A 183 8.31 -5.95 11.94
C ARG A 183 7.56 -6.29 10.65
N LEU A 184 8.11 -7.19 9.83
CA LEU A 184 7.51 -7.58 8.55
C LEU A 184 6.15 -8.24 8.76
N TYR A 185 6.05 -9.23 9.66
CA TYR A 185 4.80 -9.92 9.95
C TYR A 185 3.71 -8.95 10.43
N ARG A 186 4.04 -8.06 11.38
CA ARG A 186 3.11 -7.03 11.88
C ARG A 186 2.66 -6.06 10.79
N THR A 187 3.56 -5.69 9.88
CA THR A 187 3.21 -4.87 8.71
C THR A 187 2.25 -5.62 7.79
N CYS A 188 2.52 -6.89 7.44
CA CYS A 188 1.62 -7.70 6.61
C CYS A 188 0.26 -7.93 7.28
N LEU A 189 0.22 -8.16 8.60
CA LEU A 189 -1.02 -8.26 9.37
C LEU A 189 -1.89 -6.99 9.25
N SER A 190 -1.29 -5.81 9.44
CA SER A 190 -2.01 -4.54 9.32
C SER A 190 -2.50 -4.26 7.89
N LEU A 191 -1.69 -4.64 6.89
CA LEU A 191 -2.07 -4.52 5.48
C LEU A 191 -3.21 -5.49 5.12
N LEU A 192 -3.17 -6.73 5.62
CA LEU A 192 -4.22 -7.73 5.40
C LEU A 192 -5.55 -7.29 6.05
N GLU A 193 -5.50 -6.78 7.28
CA GLU A 193 -6.68 -6.23 7.96
C GLU A 193 -7.31 -5.08 7.15
N THR A 194 -6.45 -4.22 6.61
CA THR A 194 -6.89 -3.08 5.81
C THR A 194 -7.52 -3.51 4.50
N LEU A 195 -6.92 -4.47 3.79
CA LEU A 195 -7.49 -5.06 2.59
C LEU A 195 -8.85 -5.72 2.85
N HIS A 196 -8.95 -6.52 3.92
CA HIS A 196 -10.20 -7.14 4.35
C HIS A 196 -11.30 -6.10 4.62
N ARG A 197 -10.94 -4.98 5.28
CA ARG A 197 -11.85 -3.85 5.50
C ARG A 197 -12.27 -3.15 4.19
N TYR A 198 -11.36 -2.97 3.23
CA TYR A 198 -11.67 -2.34 1.95
C TYR A 198 -12.57 -3.22 1.07
N GLY A 199 -12.34 -4.54 1.03
CA GLY A 199 -13.23 -5.43 0.30
C GLY A 199 -14.63 -5.50 0.90
N TRP A 200 -14.75 -5.49 2.24
CA TRP A 200 -16.05 -5.30 2.90
C TRP A 200 -16.70 -3.97 2.50
N GLY A 201 -15.92 -2.88 2.49
CA GLY A 201 -16.37 -1.56 2.06
C GLY A 201 -16.91 -1.55 0.63
N ALA A 202 -16.21 -2.21 -0.31
CA ALA A 202 -16.67 -2.37 -1.68
C ALA A 202 -17.99 -3.17 -1.75
N MET A 203 -18.10 -4.27 -1.00
CA MET A 203 -19.29 -5.12 -1.01
C MET A 203 -20.55 -4.40 -0.50
N VAL A 204 -20.41 -3.56 0.52
CA VAL A 204 -21.53 -2.76 1.05
C VAL A 204 -21.72 -1.42 0.33
N ASN A 205 -21.02 -1.19 -0.79
CA ASN A 205 -21.00 0.07 -1.53
C ASN A 205 -20.75 1.28 -0.62
N TYR A 206 -19.72 1.20 0.23
CA TYR A 206 -19.36 2.26 1.17
C TYR A 206 -19.17 3.58 0.42
N LYS A 207 -20.07 4.53 0.70
CA LYS A 207 -19.93 5.91 0.26
C LYS A 207 -19.42 6.74 1.42
N LYS A 208 -18.38 7.53 1.15
CA LYS A 208 -17.90 8.53 2.10
C LYS A 208 -19.07 9.45 2.46
N ARG A 209 -19.41 9.49 3.74
CA ARG A 209 -20.59 10.22 4.23
C ARG A 209 -20.36 11.73 4.36
N VAL A 210 -19.09 12.13 4.42
CA VAL A 210 -18.68 13.52 4.64
C VAL A 210 -17.96 14.02 3.40
N VAL A 211 -18.58 14.98 2.73
CA VAL A 211 -17.95 15.78 1.68
C VAL A 211 -17.61 17.11 2.33
N HIS A 212 -16.33 17.44 2.39
CA HIS A 212 -15.88 18.74 2.90
C HIS A 212 -15.80 19.72 1.74
N ASP A 213 -16.11 20.98 2.00
CA ASP A 213 -15.81 22.05 1.06
C ASP A 213 -14.30 22.13 0.86
N CYS A 214 -13.86 21.99 -0.39
CA CYS A 214 -12.45 21.97 -0.75
C CYS A 214 -12.13 23.27 -1.49
N ILE A 215 -11.63 24.28 -0.75
CA ILE A 215 -11.23 25.57 -1.33
C ILE A 215 -9.88 25.45 -2.02
N VAL A 216 -8.98 24.63 -1.47
CA VAL A 216 -7.63 24.40 -1.97
C VAL A 216 -7.43 22.91 -2.24
N PRO A 217 -6.92 22.52 -3.43
CA PRO A 217 -6.58 21.13 -3.70
C PRO A 217 -5.63 20.57 -2.64
N ARG A 218 -5.89 19.34 -2.20
CA ARG A 218 -5.10 18.66 -1.15
C ARG A 218 -3.62 18.66 -1.52
N GLU A 219 -3.30 18.45 -2.78
CA GLU A 219 -1.94 18.25 -3.26
C GLU A 219 -1.11 19.53 -3.10
N VAL A 220 -1.66 20.63 -3.63
CA VAL A 220 -1.09 21.98 -3.56
C VAL A 220 -0.85 22.38 -2.11
N TYR A 221 -1.84 22.14 -1.25
CA TYR A 221 -1.73 22.45 0.17
C TYR A 221 -0.59 21.67 0.84
N GLN A 222 -0.53 20.36 0.61
CA GLN A 222 0.48 19.49 1.21
C GLN A 222 1.91 19.87 0.78
N ASP A 223 2.11 20.22 -0.48
CA ASP A 223 3.42 20.58 -1.01
C ASP A 223 3.91 21.89 -0.41
N LEU A 224 3.04 22.91 -0.37
CA LEU A 224 3.35 24.17 0.31
C LEU A 224 3.63 23.95 1.80
N TYR A 225 2.83 23.13 2.47
CA TYR A 225 3.02 22.82 3.89
C TYR A 225 4.39 22.22 4.14
N LEU A 226 4.87 21.29 3.30
CA LEU A 226 6.22 20.71 3.45
C LEU A 226 7.32 21.76 3.29
N VAL A 227 7.25 22.61 2.25
CA VAL A 227 8.22 23.69 2.01
C VAL A 227 8.28 24.63 3.19
N MET A 228 7.12 25.06 3.66
CA MET A 228 7.04 26.04 4.73
C MET A 228 7.41 25.44 6.08
N ARG A 229 7.02 24.19 6.37
CA ARG A 229 7.44 23.50 7.59
C ARG A 229 8.97 23.43 7.69
N GLU A 230 9.64 23.15 6.58
CA GLU A 230 11.10 23.12 6.54
C GLU A 230 11.70 24.51 6.75
N ARG A 231 11.19 25.52 6.05
CA ARG A 231 11.62 26.93 6.17
C ARG A 231 11.50 27.45 7.60
N HIS A 232 10.41 27.12 8.28
CA HIS A 232 10.03 27.66 9.59
C HIS A 232 10.38 26.74 10.76
N LYS A 233 11.13 25.64 10.54
CA LYS A 233 11.48 24.68 11.60
C LYS A 233 12.24 25.29 12.79
N HIS A 234 12.97 26.38 12.56
CA HIS A 234 13.74 27.09 13.60
C HIS A 234 12.84 27.71 14.69
N ILE A 235 11.59 28.04 14.37
CA ILE A 235 10.61 28.63 15.31
C ILE A 235 10.36 27.72 16.51
N VAL A 236 10.52 26.40 16.36
CA VAL A 236 10.42 25.43 17.47
C VAL A 236 11.39 25.78 18.61
N ASN A 237 12.59 26.25 18.28
CA ASN A 237 13.62 26.61 19.28
C ASN A 237 13.43 28.02 19.84
N GLU A 238 12.69 28.87 19.13
CA GLU A 238 12.45 30.28 19.49
C GLU A 238 11.07 30.51 20.11
N TRP A 239 10.30 29.44 20.30
CA TRP A 239 8.93 29.47 20.76
C TRP A 239 8.82 30.16 22.12
N LYS A 240 8.01 31.22 22.17
CA LYS A 240 7.83 32.06 23.36
C LYS A 240 6.60 31.71 24.18
N GLU A 241 5.68 30.93 23.61
CA GLU A 241 4.47 30.51 24.32
C GLU A 241 4.76 29.36 25.28
N VAL A 242 3.92 29.24 26.31
CA VAL A 242 4.03 28.18 27.34
C VAL A 242 3.63 26.80 26.78
N THR A 243 3.02 26.77 25.59
CA THR A 243 2.55 25.55 24.94
C THR A 243 3.69 24.75 24.30
N ASP A 244 3.47 23.44 24.13
CA ASP A 244 4.47 22.55 23.52
C ASP A 244 4.80 22.98 22.07
N PRO A 245 6.03 23.43 21.78
CA PRO A 245 6.40 23.96 20.47
C PRO A 245 6.30 22.92 19.35
N LEU A 246 6.55 21.63 19.66
CA LEU A 246 6.49 20.57 18.65
C LEU A 246 5.06 20.28 18.19
N LYS A 247 4.06 20.65 19.00
CA LYS A 247 2.65 20.52 18.66
C LYS A 247 2.12 21.80 18.01
N HIS A 248 2.39 22.96 18.61
CA HIS A 248 1.67 24.19 18.28
C HIS A 248 2.30 24.97 17.13
N VAL A 249 3.63 24.94 16.95
CA VAL A 249 4.29 25.68 15.84
C VAL A 249 3.73 25.23 14.50
N PHE A 250 3.60 23.92 14.30
CA PHE A 250 3.18 23.36 13.01
C PHE A 250 1.68 23.46 12.78
N GLU A 251 0.85 23.52 13.83
CA GLU A 251 -0.58 23.83 13.72
C GLU A 251 -0.82 25.29 13.34
N VAL A 252 -0.11 26.24 13.97
CA VAL A 252 -0.20 27.67 13.63
C VAL A 252 0.29 27.90 12.20
N CYS A 253 1.44 27.31 11.85
CA CYS A 253 1.96 27.30 10.49
C CYS A 253 0.92 26.75 9.49
N HIS A 254 0.27 25.62 9.81
CA HIS A 254 -0.75 25.00 8.97
C HIS A 254 -1.92 25.97 8.67
N ILE A 255 -2.40 26.71 9.67
CA ILE A 255 -3.48 27.71 9.52
C ILE A 255 -3.00 28.91 8.68
N CYS A 256 -1.81 29.45 8.96
CA CYS A 256 -1.26 30.57 8.22
C CYS A 256 -1.07 30.24 6.73
N PHE A 257 -0.57 29.04 6.42
CA PHE A 257 -0.33 28.63 5.03
C PHE A 257 -1.64 28.36 4.29
N TYR A 258 -2.66 27.83 4.95
CA TYR A 258 -3.97 27.68 4.35
C TYR A 258 -4.52 29.02 3.85
N ARG A 259 -4.30 30.09 4.62
CA ARG A 259 -4.70 31.44 4.22
C ARG A 259 -3.91 31.97 3.02
N ILE A 260 -2.60 31.73 2.98
CA ILE A 260 -1.73 32.11 1.86
C ILE A 260 -2.14 31.45 0.53
N VAL A 261 -2.71 30.24 0.53
CA VAL A 261 -3.11 29.58 -0.73
C VAL A 261 -4.47 30.09 -1.25
N ILE A 262 -5.27 30.72 -0.40
CA ILE A 262 -6.61 31.20 -0.76
C ILE A 262 -6.60 32.67 -1.19
N ASP A 263 -5.60 33.44 -0.75
CA ASP A 263 -5.37 34.84 -1.12
C ASP A 263 -4.52 34.96 -2.41
#